data_AF-A0A967LT23-F1
#
_entry.id   AF-A0A967LT23-F1
#
_cell.length_a   1.000
_cell.length_b   1.000
_cell.length_c   1.000
_cell.angle_alpha   90.00
_cell.angle_beta   90.00
_cell.angle_gamma   90.00
#
_symmetry.space_group_name_H-M   'P 1'
#
loop_
_entity.id
_entity.type
_entity.pdbx_description
1 polymer ?
#
loop_
_entity_poly.entity_id
_entity_poly.type
_entity_poly.pdbx_seq_one_letter_code
_entity_poly.pdbx_strand_id
1 'polypeptide(L)'
;MDYRILANELITDPLGRGYSTMTDKEAAADMNTLYRTRELDILSGGVVYDAVDIPEFQALSTSGKAEVWNISHLGAEIPVGPTSKARSRFITLFGAQSDTISNLQDIITIAISRGEELGWGIVKTGDIEKARAL
;
A
#
# COMPACT_ATOMS: atom_id res chain seq x y z
N MET A 1 -11.01 10.33 15.21
CA MET A 1 -9.84 10.02 16.03
C MET A 1 -10.32 9.48 17.37
N ASP A 2 -9.88 8.28 17.76
CA ASP A 2 -10.09 7.77 19.12
C ASP A 2 -8.82 8.04 19.95
N TYR A 3 -8.91 9.01 20.86
CA TYR A 3 -7.75 9.46 21.64
C TYR A 3 -7.27 8.41 22.64
N ARG A 4 -8.08 7.43 23.03
CA ARG A 4 -7.62 6.32 23.91
C ARG A 4 -6.69 5.38 23.16
N ILE A 5 -6.98 5.10 21.89
CA ILE A 5 -6.11 4.27 21.04
C ILE A 5 -4.81 5.03 20.75
N LEU A 6 -4.90 6.33 20.46
CA LEU A 6 -3.71 7.18 20.28
C LEU A 6 -2.86 7.25 21.56
N ALA A 7 -3.47 7.40 22.73
CA ALA A 7 -2.75 7.36 24.01
C ALA A 7 -2.02 6.02 24.19
N ASN A 8 -2.69 4.91 23.90
CA ASN A 8 -2.10 3.58 23.99
C ASN A 8 -0.94 3.39 23.00
N GLU A 9 -1.06 3.88 21.75
CA GLU A 9 0.03 3.87 20.76
C GLU A 9 1.25 4.66 21.27
N LEU A 10 1.03 5.84 21.88
CA LEU A 10 2.10 6.67 22.41
C LEU A 10 2.80 6.05 23.64
N ILE A 11 2.05 5.30 24.46
CA ILE A 11 2.57 4.64 25.67
C ILE A 11 3.28 3.34 25.34
N THR A 12 2.63 2.48 24.55
CA THR A 12 3.15 1.14 24.23
C THR A 12 4.25 1.19 23.19
N ASP A 13 4.27 2.24 22.37
CA ASP A 13 5.26 2.50 21.33
C ASP A 13 5.67 1.22 20.59
N PRO A 14 4.70 0.57 19.91
CA PRO A 14 4.91 -0.76 19.34
C PRO A 14 6.01 -0.79 18.26
N LEU A 15 6.39 0.38 17.73
CA LEU A 15 7.43 0.54 16.72
C LEU A 15 8.75 1.10 17.29
N GLY A 16 8.84 1.31 18.60
CA GLY A 16 10.05 1.80 19.28
C GLY A 16 10.52 3.17 18.78
N ARG A 17 9.60 4.08 18.47
CA ARG A 17 9.87 5.43 17.96
C ARG A 17 10.46 6.36 19.02
N GLY A 18 10.23 6.06 20.30
CA GLY A 18 10.61 6.91 21.41
C GLY A 18 9.60 8.02 21.70
N TYR A 19 8.30 7.76 21.49
CA TYR A 19 7.27 8.81 21.68
C TYR A 19 7.28 9.45 23.07
N SER A 20 7.74 8.73 24.11
CA SER A 20 7.85 9.27 25.47
C SER A 20 8.87 10.40 25.63
N THR A 21 9.88 10.47 24.75
CA THR A 21 10.90 11.54 24.80
C THR A 21 10.61 12.67 23.82
N MET A 22 9.67 12.47 22.89
CA MET A 22 9.24 13.46 21.91
C MET A 22 8.29 14.49 22.51
N THR A 23 8.44 15.74 22.11
CA THR A 23 7.39 16.76 22.25
C THR A 23 6.14 16.37 21.45
N ASP A 24 5.00 16.97 21.75
CA ASP A 24 3.75 16.72 21.01
C ASP A 24 3.89 17.01 19.51
N LYS A 25 4.70 18.04 19.20
CA LYS A 25 5.01 18.42 17.81
C LYS A 25 5.86 17.38 17.11
N GLU A 26 6.88 16.85 17.79
CA GLU A 26 7.77 15.82 17.24
C GLU A 26 7.01 14.50 17.04
N ALA A 27 6.18 14.08 18.01
CA ALA A 27 5.38 12.88 17.87
C ALA A 27 4.36 12.99 16.72
N ALA A 28 3.70 14.15 16.57
CA ALA A 28 2.82 14.40 15.43
C ALA A 28 3.58 14.39 14.10
N ALA A 29 4.77 14.99 14.03
CA ALA A 29 5.60 14.98 12.83
C ALA A 29 6.06 13.56 12.47
N ASP A 30 6.48 12.77 13.46
CA ASP A 30 6.88 11.38 13.25
C ASP A 30 5.71 10.54 12.75
N MET A 31 4.54 10.61 13.41
CA MET A 31 3.35 9.85 13.00
C MET A 31 2.88 10.17 11.57
N ASN A 32 3.20 11.36 11.05
CA ASN A 32 2.91 11.76 9.67
C ASN A 32 4.06 11.49 8.68
N THR A 33 5.21 11.00 9.15
CA THR A 33 6.33 10.63 8.27
C THR A 33 5.99 9.36 7.50
N LEU A 34 6.27 9.36 6.19
CA LEU A 34 6.00 8.23 5.29
C LEU A 34 7.09 7.15 5.43
N TYR A 35 6.98 6.29 6.45
CA TYR A 35 7.90 5.18 6.68
C TYR A 35 7.23 3.80 6.71
N ARG A 36 5.92 3.75 6.49
CA ARG A 36 5.15 2.51 6.38
C ARG A 36 4.73 2.30 4.93
N THR A 37 4.31 1.09 4.61
CA THR A 37 3.82 0.77 3.27
C THR A 37 2.47 0.07 3.37
N ARG A 38 1.65 0.23 2.34
CA ARG A 38 0.39 -0.50 2.17
C ARG A 38 0.22 -0.88 0.71
N GLU A 39 -0.36 -2.04 0.46
CA GLU A 39 -0.77 -2.45 -0.88
C GLU A 39 -2.12 -1.83 -1.23
N LEU A 40 -2.24 -1.33 -2.46
CA LEU A 40 -3.52 -0.99 -3.07
C LEU A 40 -4.31 -2.26 -3.38
N ASP A 41 -5.63 -2.21 -3.18
CA ASP A 41 -6.52 -3.34 -3.48
C ASP A 41 -7.09 -3.30 -4.89
N ILE A 42 -7.05 -2.14 -5.55
CA ILE A 42 -7.67 -1.89 -6.85
C ILE A 42 -6.73 -1.03 -7.71
N LEU A 43 -6.60 -1.39 -8.99
CA LEU A 43 -5.94 -0.59 -10.03
C LEU A 43 -6.84 -0.47 -11.26
N SER A 44 -6.56 0.50 -12.12
CA SER A 44 -7.21 0.58 -13.43
C SER A 44 -6.53 -0.33 -14.45
N GLY A 45 -7.28 -0.72 -15.49
CA GLY A 45 -6.77 -1.50 -16.62
C GLY A 45 -5.50 -0.93 -17.28
N GLY A 46 -5.46 0.39 -17.47
CA GLY A 46 -4.29 1.07 -18.04
C GLY A 46 -3.06 0.91 -17.16
N VAL A 47 -3.19 1.10 -15.84
CA VAL A 47 -2.08 0.94 -14.89
C VAL A 47 -1.59 -0.51 -14.83
N VAL A 48 -2.51 -1.49 -14.89
CA VAL A 48 -2.14 -2.91 -14.97
C VAL A 48 -1.37 -3.22 -16.26
N TYR A 49 -1.76 -2.61 -17.39
CA TYR A 49 -1.05 -2.79 -18.66
C TYR A 49 0.32 -2.11 -18.66
N ASP A 50 0.44 -0.91 -18.07
CA ASP A 50 1.71 -0.19 -17.96
C ASP A 50 2.76 -0.92 -17.10
N ALA A 51 2.32 -1.81 -16.20
CA ALA A 51 3.20 -2.67 -15.42
C ALA A 51 3.84 -3.81 -16.24
N VAL A 52 3.28 -4.13 -17.41
CA VAL A 52 3.70 -5.28 -18.22
C VAL A 52 5.06 -4.99 -18.87
N ASP A 53 6.03 -5.85 -18.60
CA ASP A 53 7.32 -5.81 -19.28
C ASP A 53 7.17 -6.24 -20.76
N ILE A 54 7.79 -5.47 -21.66
CA ILE A 54 7.65 -5.66 -23.11
C ILE A 54 8.28 -6.99 -23.56
N PRO A 55 9.55 -7.30 -23.23
CA PRO A 55 10.14 -8.61 -23.49
C PRO A 55 9.29 -9.79 -22.99
N GLU A 56 8.83 -9.74 -21.73
CA GLU A 56 7.99 -10.79 -21.17
C GLU A 56 6.68 -10.96 -21.94
N PHE A 57 6.01 -9.85 -22.27
CA PHE A 57 4.79 -9.87 -23.08
C PHE A 57 5.03 -10.46 -24.47
N GLN A 58 6.13 -10.10 -25.13
CA GLN A 58 6.47 -10.59 -26.47
C GLN A 58 6.69 -12.10 -26.47
N ALA A 59 7.29 -12.65 -25.40
CA ALA A 59 7.55 -14.07 -25.23
C ALA A 59 6.29 -14.92 -24.97
N LEU A 60 5.17 -14.30 -24.57
CA LEU A 60 3.91 -15.02 -24.37
C LEU A 60 3.34 -15.60 -25.67
N SER A 61 2.65 -16.73 -25.53
CA SER A 61 1.81 -17.30 -26.59
C SER A 61 0.65 -16.36 -26.95
N THR A 62 -0.03 -16.61 -28.07
CA THR A 62 -1.24 -15.87 -28.45
C THR A 62 -2.31 -15.92 -27.36
N SER A 63 -2.50 -17.07 -26.71
CA SER A 63 -3.44 -17.19 -25.58
C SER A 63 -2.98 -16.40 -24.35
N GLY A 64 -1.68 -16.35 -24.09
CA GLY A 64 -1.12 -15.51 -23.01
C GLY A 64 -1.33 -14.02 -23.27
N LYS A 65 -1.09 -13.55 -24.49
CA LYS A 65 -1.35 -12.15 -24.88
C LYS A 65 -2.83 -11.79 -24.79
N ALA A 66 -3.71 -12.70 -25.19
CA ALA A 66 -5.15 -12.52 -25.03
C ALA A 66 -5.57 -12.45 -23.55
N GLU A 67 -4.89 -13.18 -22.66
CA GLU A 67 -5.16 -13.14 -21.23
C GLU A 67 -4.77 -11.78 -20.61
N VAL A 68 -3.61 -11.21 -20.97
CA VAL A 68 -3.23 -9.85 -20.58
C VAL A 68 -4.27 -8.83 -21.05
N TRP A 69 -4.75 -8.95 -22.28
CA TRP A 69 -5.81 -8.11 -22.83
C TRP A 69 -7.10 -8.24 -22.02
N ASN A 70 -7.56 -9.46 -21.76
CA ASN A 70 -8.79 -9.70 -21.01
C ASN A 70 -8.75 -9.06 -19.62
N ILE A 71 -7.63 -9.21 -18.91
CA ILE A 71 -7.48 -8.67 -17.56
C ILE A 71 -7.40 -7.14 -17.59
N SER A 72 -6.55 -6.56 -18.44
CA SER A 72 -6.44 -5.10 -18.57
C SER A 72 -7.74 -4.42 -19.04
N HIS A 73 -8.67 -5.18 -19.63
CA HIS A 73 -9.97 -4.68 -20.08
C HIS A 73 -11.13 -4.98 -19.13
N LEU A 74 -10.87 -5.49 -17.91
CA LEU A 74 -11.91 -5.72 -16.90
C LEU A 74 -12.58 -4.42 -16.42
N GLY A 75 -11.94 -3.26 -16.63
CA GLY A 75 -12.54 -1.94 -16.40
C GLY A 75 -11.64 -1.00 -15.60
N ALA A 76 -12.27 0.01 -14.99
CA ALA A 76 -11.59 1.01 -14.18
C ALA A 76 -11.17 0.49 -12.79
N GLU A 77 -11.78 -0.61 -12.33
CA GLU A 77 -11.54 -1.20 -11.01
C GLU A 77 -11.20 -2.69 -11.15
N ILE A 78 -9.91 -2.98 -11.27
CA ILE A 78 -9.37 -4.34 -11.27
C ILE A 78 -8.87 -4.64 -9.86
N PRO A 79 -9.44 -5.64 -9.16
CA PRO A 79 -8.90 -6.09 -7.89
C PRO A 79 -7.46 -6.59 -8.07
N VAL A 80 -6.54 -6.16 -7.22
CA VAL A 80 -5.12 -6.57 -7.21
C VAL A 80 -4.61 -6.95 -5.82
N GLY A 81 -5.50 -6.97 -4.81
CA GLY A 81 -5.16 -7.47 -3.49
C GLY A 81 -4.68 -8.94 -3.51
N PRO A 82 -4.11 -9.45 -2.41
CA PRO A 82 -3.46 -10.78 -2.35
C PRO A 82 -4.34 -11.97 -2.77
N THR A 83 -5.67 -11.84 -2.65
CA THR A 83 -6.65 -12.88 -3.00
C THR A 83 -7.30 -12.67 -4.37
N SER A 84 -6.88 -11.64 -5.12
CA SER A 84 -7.45 -11.32 -6.43
C SER A 84 -7.16 -12.40 -7.46
N LYS A 85 -8.20 -12.76 -8.23
CA LYS A 85 -8.05 -13.63 -9.42
C LYS A 85 -7.18 -13.01 -10.49
N ALA A 86 -7.22 -11.69 -10.68
CA ALA A 86 -6.39 -11.00 -11.67
C ALA A 86 -4.91 -11.12 -11.32
N ARG A 87 -4.55 -10.88 -10.05
CA ARG A 87 -3.18 -11.07 -9.54
C ARG A 87 -2.72 -12.51 -9.71
N SER A 88 -3.51 -13.50 -9.29
CA SER A 88 -3.17 -14.92 -9.45
C SER A 88 -2.98 -15.33 -10.91
N ARG A 89 -3.77 -14.78 -11.83
CA ARG A 89 -3.64 -15.03 -13.27
C ARG A 89 -2.38 -14.40 -13.86
N PHE A 90 -2.05 -13.17 -13.50
CA PHE A 90 -0.78 -12.53 -13.88
C PHE A 90 0.42 -13.33 -13.37
N ILE A 91 0.43 -13.71 -12.09
CA ILE A 91 1.51 -14.52 -11.50
C ILE A 91 1.66 -15.86 -12.22
N THR A 92 0.55 -16.50 -12.59
CA THR A 92 0.57 -17.76 -13.35
C THR A 92 1.11 -17.57 -14.76
N LEU A 93 0.80 -16.43 -15.39
CA LEU A 93 1.15 -16.13 -16.78
C LEU A 93 2.62 -15.76 -16.94
N PHE A 94 3.15 -14.93 -16.05
CA PHE A 94 4.51 -14.40 -16.13
C PHE A 94 5.50 -15.08 -15.17
N GLY A 95 5.00 -15.68 -14.08
CA GLY A 95 5.82 -16.24 -12.99
C GLY A 95 5.98 -15.26 -11.82
N ALA A 96 6.08 -15.77 -10.60
CA ALA A 96 6.12 -14.93 -9.39
C ALA A 96 7.36 -14.04 -9.26
N GLN A 97 8.43 -14.33 -10.01
CA GLN A 97 9.70 -13.59 -10.00
C GLN A 97 9.93 -12.82 -11.30
N SER A 98 8.89 -12.63 -12.10
CA SER A 98 8.98 -11.90 -13.36
C SER A 98 9.10 -10.39 -13.14
N ASP A 99 9.65 -9.68 -14.11
CA ASP A 99 9.76 -8.21 -14.12
C ASP A 99 8.36 -7.57 -14.12
N THR A 100 7.40 -8.11 -14.87
CA THR A 100 5.99 -7.66 -14.83
C THR A 100 5.39 -7.74 -13.43
N ILE A 101 5.66 -8.83 -12.69
CA ILE A 101 5.15 -8.99 -11.33
C ILE A 101 5.86 -8.04 -10.37
N SER A 102 7.16 -7.81 -10.55
CA SER A 102 7.91 -6.81 -9.78
C SER A 102 7.35 -5.41 -10.01
N ASN A 103 7.15 -4.99 -11.26
CA ASN A 103 6.58 -3.70 -11.61
C ASN A 103 5.17 -3.51 -11.01
N LEU A 104 4.32 -4.53 -11.07
CA LEU A 104 2.99 -4.48 -10.47
C LEU A 104 3.08 -4.35 -8.94
N GLN A 105 4.01 -5.08 -8.30
CA GLN A 105 4.23 -5.01 -6.86
C GLN A 105 4.69 -3.60 -6.44
N ASP A 106 5.58 -2.98 -7.20
CA ASP A 106 6.04 -1.61 -6.96
C ASP A 106 4.89 -0.60 -7.09
N ILE A 107 4.03 -0.76 -8.10
CA ILE A 107 2.87 0.12 -8.30
C ILE A 107 1.84 -0.01 -7.18
N ILE A 108 1.54 -1.23 -6.72
CA ILE A 108 0.56 -1.42 -5.64
C ILE A 108 1.11 -1.00 -4.28
N THR A 109 2.43 -0.94 -4.10
CA THR A 109 3.05 -0.62 -2.81
C THR A 109 3.21 0.89 -2.66
N ILE A 110 2.34 1.52 -1.87
CA ILE A 110 2.41 2.95 -1.59
C ILE A 110 3.02 3.21 -0.20
N ALA A 111 3.82 4.27 -0.10
CA ALA A 111 4.30 4.77 1.18
C ALA A 111 3.16 5.49 1.92
N ILE A 112 2.96 5.16 3.19
CA ILE A 112 1.94 5.75 4.05
C ILE A 112 2.55 6.17 5.38
N SER A 113 1.86 7.07 6.05
CA SER A 113 2.16 7.46 7.43
C SER A 113 1.59 6.47 8.45
N ARG A 114 2.08 6.50 9.69
CA ARG A 114 1.49 5.72 10.80
C ARG A 114 0.08 6.19 11.13
N GLY A 115 -0.18 7.50 11.02
CA GLY A 115 -1.51 8.08 11.16
C GLY A 115 -2.51 7.50 10.14
N GLU A 116 -2.09 7.34 8.88
CA GLU A 116 -2.91 6.67 7.87
C GLU A 116 -3.07 5.17 8.13
N GLU A 117 -1.99 4.46 8.51
CA GLU A 117 -2.03 3.03 8.83
C GLU A 117 -3.06 2.71 9.92
N LEU A 118 -3.18 3.57 10.93
CA LEU A 118 -4.13 3.44 12.04
C LEU A 118 -5.52 4.01 11.74
N GLY A 119 -5.75 4.53 10.52
CA GLY A 119 -7.04 5.06 10.09
C GLY A 119 -7.38 6.46 10.63
N TRP A 120 -6.39 7.22 11.09
CA TRP A 120 -6.55 8.58 11.59
C TRP A 120 -6.30 9.66 10.54
N GLY A 121 -5.55 9.32 9.49
CA GLY A 121 -5.06 10.29 8.51
C GLY A 121 -3.98 11.18 9.11
N ILE A 122 -4.11 12.49 8.93
CA ILE A 122 -3.12 13.45 9.45
C ILE A 122 -3.31 13.65 10.96
N VAL A 123 -2.27 13.32 11.73
CA VAL A 123 -2.24 13.52 13.19
C VAL A 123 -1.73 14.93 13.49
N LYS A 124 -2.49 15.75 14.21
CA LYS A 124 -2.07 17.11 14.58
C LYS A 124 -1.41 17.10 15.96
N THR A 125 -0.59 18.12 16.24
CA THR A 125 -0.01 18.32 17.58
C THR A 125 -1.06 18.31 18.69
N GLY A 126 -2.20 18.99 18.49
CA GLY A 126 -3.29 18.99 19.46
C GLY A 126 -3.98 17.62 19.66
N ASP A 127 -3.82 16.67 18.74
CA ASP A 127 -4.31 15.30 18.94
C ASP A 127 -3.41 14.53 19.91
N ILE A 128 -2.10 14.76 19.83
CA ILE A 128 -1.11 14.22 20.76
C ILE A 128 -1.31 14.80 22.17
N GLU A 129 -1.48 16.13 22.27
CA GLU A 129 -1.75 16.82 23.54
C GLU A 129 -2.96 16.22 24.25
N LYS A 130 -4.07 16.01 23.52
CA LYS A 130 -5.28 15.39 24.06
C LYS A 130 -5.08 13.94 24.47
N ALA A 131 -4.37 13.16 23.67
CA ALA A 131 -4.10 11.76 23.97
C ALA A 131 -3.24 11.59 25.22
N ARG A 132 -2.23 12.45 25.43
CA ARG A 132 -1.36 12.42 26.61
C ARG A 132 -2.04 12.91 27.89
N ALA A 133 -3.14 13.65 27.77
CA ALA A 133 -3.92 14.12 28.91
C ALA A 133 -4.95 13.09 29.44
N LEU A 134 -5.06 11.92 28.80
CA LEU A 134 -5.93 10.80 29.22
C LEU A 134 -5.21 9.86 30.18
#